data_AF-A0A812SFU2-F1
#
_entry.id   AF-A0A812SFU2-F1
#
_cell.length_a   1.000
_cell.length_b   1.000
_cell.length_c   1.000
_cell.angle_alpha   90.00
_cell.angle_beta   90.00
_cell.angle_gamma   90.00
#
_symmetry.space_group_name_H-M   'P 1'
#
loop_
_entity.id
_entity.type
_entity.pdbx_description
1 polymer ?
#
loop_
_entity_poly.entity_id
_entity_poly.type
_entity_poly.pdbx_seq_one_letter_code
_entity_poly.pdbx_strand_id
1 'polypeptide(L)'
;MHALLCMLGILLGTAGSASKGAAIPSYQDQCSDGSVGKICSTHRRIQRRSSAPVILDHDGNYDDILVLLVLLNFRPAVDLKAVLVTPADCELEPAVDVSSTVLSMFGHDAPVLPGNFPARFNEFPRVWRELASEMQQVADIYLHASASSRPKPKPAVTAEEWLADYLLKAEEEENKTDFVITGPATNLASTLKQHPELIRKVGTVLWMGGAVDVNGNVRDDDQRPQESDGTAEWNAFWDPEATRDLLKLGLDLRLVPLDATDDVPVTKDFIRRLDPTLEVARTARQIWAQSKFQKSNAVYYMWDTLTVPSRHP
;
A
#
# COMPACT_ATOMS: atom_id res chain seq x y z
N MET A 1 -1.40 16.06 3.85
CA MET A 1 -0.92 17.13 2.94
C MET A 1 0.44 16.83 2.29
N HIS A 2 1.51 16.50 3.03
CA HIS A 2 2.81 16.17 2.41
C HIS A 2 2.78 14.90 1.54
N ALA A 3 2.16 13.79 2.01
CA ALA A 3 2.00 12.56 1.22
C ALA A 3 1.23 12.79 -0.10
N LEU A 4 0.14 13.58 -0.05
CA LEU A 4 -0.62 14.01 -1.22
C LEU A 4 0.23 14.84 -2.20
N LEU A 5 1.08 15.73 -1.70
CA LEU A 5 2.00 16.53 -2.52
C LEU A 5 3.12 15.68 -3.14
N CYS A 6 3.63 14.65 -2.44
CA CYS A 6 4.57 13.67 -3.00
C CYS A 6 3.93 12.88 -4.14
N MET A 7 2.73 12.36 -3.90
CA MET A 7 1.94 11.60 -4.87
C MET A 7 1.60 12.44 -6.10
N LEU A 8 1.12 13.67 -5.91
CA LEU A 8 0.83 14.62 -6.98
C LEU A 8 2.11 15.04 -7.71
N GLY A 9 3.21 15.30 -7.02
CA GLY A 9 4.48 15.68 -7.65
C GLY A 9 5.01 14.62 -8.62
N ILE A 10 4.83 13.36 -8.25
CA ILE A 10 5.31 12.18 -8.97
C ILE A 10 4.39 11.81 -10.12
N LEU A 11 3.08 11.72 -9.86
CA LEU A 11 2.11 11.35 -10.90
C LEU A 11 1.86 12.47 -11.92
N LEU A 12 2.17 13.73 -11.58
CA LEU A 12 2.00 14.88 -12.46
C LEU A 12 3.30 15.31 -13.18
N GLY A 13 4.41 14.56 -13.01
CA GLY A 13 5.68 14.85 -13.68
C GLY A 13 6.37 16.15 -13.24
N THR A 14 5.98 16.74 -12.10
CA THR A 14 6.47 18.07 -11.67
C THR A 14 7.74 18.01 -10.79
N ALA A 15 8.24 16.82 -10.45
CA ALA A 15 9.44 16.62 -9.64
C ALA A 15 10.78 16.99 -10.33
N GLY A 16 10.77 17.66 -11.51
CA GLY A 16 11.95 17.84 -12.36
C GLY A 16 12.44 19.26 -12.65
N SER A 17 11.89 20.31 -12.03
CA SER A 17 12.29 21.71 -12.34
C SER A 17 13.08 22.41 -11.22
N ALA A 18 14.15 21.77 -10.73
CA ALA A 18 15.24 22.50 -10.09
C ALA A 18 16.42 22.59 -11.07
N SER A 19 16.81 23.81 -11.39
CA SER A 19 17.78 24.24 -12.40
C SER A 19 19.07 23.40 -12.49
N LYS A 20 19.43 23.01 -13.73
CA LYS A 20 20.79 22.63 -14.10
C LYS A 20 21.75 23.80 -13.86
N GLY A 21 22.78 23.61 -13.03
CA GLY A 21 23.91 24.53 -12.99
C GLY A 21 24.80 24.40 -11.75
N ALA A 22 25.86 23.60 -11.87
CA ALA A 22 27.19 23.69 -11.22
C ALA A 22 27.70 22.31 -10.76
N ALA A 23 28.87 21.90 -11.26
CA ALA A 23 29.56 20.70 -10.81
C ALA A 23 30.14 20.93 -9.39
N ILE A 24 29.90 20.00 -8.47
CA ILE A 24 30.45 20.00 -7.10
C ILE A 24 31.64 19.01 -7.06
N PRO A 25 32.80 19.36 -6.46
CA PRO A 25 33.97 18.47 -6.41
C PRO A 25 33.72 17.22 -5.55
N SER A 26 34.43 16.13 -5.84
CA SER A 26 34.29 14.83 -5.15
C SER A 26 34.68 14.89 -3.67
N TYR A 27 33.82 14.33 -2.82
CA TYR A 27 33.80 14.38 -1.35
C TYR A 27 34.88 13.52 -0.63
N GLN A 28 35.81 12.88 -1.36
CA GLN A 28 36.68 11.84 -0.77
C GLN A 28 37.84 12.37 0.11
N ASP A 29 38.18 13.66 0.08
CA ASP A 29 39.43 14.15 0.68
C ASP A 29 39.32 14.86 2.05
N GLN A 30 38.18 14.79 2.76
CA GLN A 30 37.99 15.59 4.00
C GLN A 30 37.47 14.81 5.23
N CYS A 31 37.85 13.55 5.38
CA CYS A 31 37.47 12.75 6.56
C CYS A 31 38.67 12.52 7.52
N SER A 32 39.10 13.56 8.25
CA SER A 32 40.13 13.40 9.30
C SER A 32 39.95 14.28 10.55
N ASP A 33 38.80 14.95 10.74
CA ASP A 33 38.55 15.76 11.94
C ASP A 33 37.23 15.38 12.67
N GLY A 34 37.28 15.35 14.00
CA GLY A 34 36.33 14.69 14.90
C GLY A 34 34.91 15.27 14.94
N SER A 35 34.70 16.48 14.44
CA SER A 35 33.37 17.09 14.25
C SER A 35 32.70 16.63 12.95
N VAL A 36 33.48 16.43 11.89
CA VAL A 36 33.03 15.91 10.58
C VAL A 36 32.70 14.41 10.68
N GLY A 37 33.36 13.68 11.58
CA GLY A 37 33.05 12.27 11.87
C GLY A 37 31.62 12.01 12.38
N LYS A 38 31.04 12.94 13.16
CA LYS A 38 29.64 12.86 13.60
C LYS A 38 28.65 13.19 12.48
N ILE A 39 28.97 14.18 11.63
CA ILE A 39 28.15 14.49 10.46
C ILE A 39 28.21 13.34 9.45
N CYS A 40 29.37 12.71 9.27
CA CYS A 40 29.54 11.53 8.41
C CYS A 40 28.86 10.27 8.98
N SER A 41 28.71 10.14 10.31
CA SER A 41 27.98 9.01 10.93
C SER A 41 26.47 9.22 10.90
N THR A 42 25.99 10.47 11.02
CA THR A 42 24.59 10.84 10.78
C THR A 42 24.24 10.72 9.30
N HIS A 43 25.10 11.16 8.37
CA HIS A 43 24.94 10.92 6.94
C HIS A 43 25.03 9.42 6.60
N ARG A 44 25.90 8.64 7.26
CA ARG A 44 25.89 7.18 7.13
C ARG A 44 24.63 6.53 7.69
N ARG A 45 24.02 7.07 8.76
CA ARG A 45 22.72 6.60 9.28
C ARG A 45 21.55 6.96 8.35
N ILE A 46 21.58 8.16 7.77
CA ILE A 46 20.59 8.65 6.80
C ILE A 46 20.73 7.91 5.46
N GLN A 47 21.96 7.62 5.02
CA GLN A 47 22.23 6.79 3.84
C GLN A 47 22.08 5.29 4.09
N ARG A 48 22.30 4.76 5.32
CA ARG A 48 22.05 3.34 5.66
C ARG A 48 20.59 3.00 5.89
N ARG A 49 19.72 3.98 6.11
CA ARG A 49 18.27 3.81 5.92
C ARG A 49 17.88 3.83 4.43
N SER A 50 18.83 3.54 3.53
CA SER A 50 18.57 3.16 2.15
C SER A 50 17.65 1.94 2.17
N SER A 51 16.40 2.19 1.78
CA SER A 51 15.36 1.19 1.50
C SER A 51 15.01 0.26 2.66
N ALA A 52 14.38 0.79 3.72
CA ALA A 52 13.77 -0.11 4.72
C ALA A 52 12.83 -1.11 4.01
N PRO A 53 12.84 -2.39 4.40
CA PRO A 53 11.96 -3.39 3.83
C PRO A 53 10.51 -2.99 4.09
N VAL A 54 9.70 -3.01 3.03
CA VAL A 54 8.27 -2.69 3.09
C VAL A 54 7.47 -3.90 2.66
N ILE A 55 6.41 -4.21 3.39
CA ILE A 55 5.35 -5.12 2.96
C ILE A 55 4.10 -4.29 2.69
N LEU A 56 3.49 -4.50 1.51
CA LEU A 56 2.15 -4.00 1.21
C LEU A 56 1.15 -5.09 1.58
N ASP A 57 0.14 -4.76 2.37
CA ASP A 57 -0.97 -5.63 2.78
C ASP A 57 -2.27 -4.95 2.37
N HIS A 58 -2.90 -5.45 1.32
CA HIS A 58 -3.99 -4.76 0.64
C HIS A 58 -5.17 -5.71 0.43
N ASP A 59 -6.34 -5.19 0.06
CA ASP A 59 -7.52 -6.02 -0.19
C ASP A 59 -8.17 -5.79 -1.57
N GLY A 60 -7.44 -5.15 -2.48
CA GLY A 60 -7.51 -5.46 -3.92
C GLY A 60 -8.51 -4.65 -4.71
N ASN A 61 -9.01 -3.54 -4.17
CA ASN A 61 -9.78 -2.55 -4.89
C ASN A 61 -8.87 -1.62 -5.72
N TYR A 62 -9.47 -0.69 -6.47
CA TYR A 62 -8.77 0.15 -7.44
C TYR A 62 -7.66 0.99 -6.80
N ASP A 63 -7.87 1.54 -5.61
CA ASP A 63 -6.92 2.36 -4.89
C ASP A 63 -5.77 1.58 -4.24
N ASP A 64 -5.98 0.34 -3.82
CA ASP A 64 -4.89 -0.57 -3.41
C ASP A 64 -3.86 -0.77 -4.53
N ILE A 65 -4.33 -1.01 -5.76
CA ILE A 65 -3.44 -1.23 -6.90
C ILE A 65 -2.67 0.07 -7.23
N LEU A 66 -3.24 1.24 -6.95
CA LEU A 66 -2.50 2.50 -7.07
C LEU A 66 -1.43 2.63 -6.01
N VAL A 67 -1.67 2.17 -4.78
CA VAL A 67 -0.64 2.14 -3.74
C VAL A 67 0.53 1.27 -4.21
N LEU A 68 0.26 0.09 -4.76
CA LEU A 68 1.30 -0.75 -5.36
C LEU A 68 2.09 -0.01 -6.45
N LEU A 69 1.41 0.69 -7.36
CA LEU A 69 2.02 1.51 -8.41
C LEU A 69 2.90 2.64 -7.83
N VAL A 70 2.44 3.33 -6.79
CA VAL A 70 3.19 4.39 -6.12
C VAL A 70 4.44 3.82 -5.43
N LEU A 71 4.34 2.70 -4.72
CA LEU A 71 5.47 2.03 -4.09
C LEU A 71 6.52 1.58 -5.12
N LEU A 72 6.08 1.06 -6.28
CA LEU A 72 6.96 0.70 -7.39
C LEU A 72 7.68 1.91 -8.01
N ASN A 73 7.05 3.08 -7.99
CA ASN A 73 7.66 4.33 -8.42
C ASN A 73 8.69 4.86 -7.41
N PHE A 74 8.54 4.57 -6.12
CA PHE A 74 9.46 5.03 -5.09
C PHE A 74 10.79 4.26 -5.07
N ARG A 75 11.01 3.32 -6.00
CA ARG A 75 12.30 2.62 -6.12
C ARG A 75 13.43 3.59 -6.49
N PRO A 76 14.64 3.46 -5.90
CA PRO A 76 15.04 2.44 -4.92
C PRO A 76 14.83 2.86 -3.45
N ALA A 77 14.15 3.97 -3.16
CA ALA A 77 13.95 4.45 -1.78
C ALA A 77 13.03 3.54 -0.93
N VAL A 78 12.21 2.72 -1.59
CA VAL A 78 11.40 1.65 -1.00
C VAL A 78 11.85 0.29 -1.53
N ASP A 79 12.08 -0.66 -0.62
CA ASP A 79 12.41 -2.06 -0.91
C ASP A 79 11.19 -2.93 -0.60
N LEU A 80 10.30 -3.07 -1.59
CA LEU A 80 9.09 -3.86 -1.46
C LEU A 80 9.46 -5.35 -1.39
N LYS A 81 9.14 -6.01 -0.28
CA LYS A 81 9.52 -7.41 -0.02
C LYS A 81 8.46 -8.41 -0.41
N ALA A 82 7.20 -8.06 -0.19
CA ALA A 82 6.04 -8.88 -0.54
C ALA A 82 4.80 -8.01 -0.66
N VAL A 83 3.80 -8.59 -1.33
CA VAL A 83 2.43 -8.09 -1.35
C VAL A 83 1.54 -9.16 -0.74
N LEU A 84 0.78 -8.81 0.30
CA LEU A 84 -0.22 -9.67 0.92
C LEU A 84 -1.60 -9.21 0.43
N VAL A 85 -2.49 -10.16 0.14
CA VAL A 85 -3.84 -9.87 -0.36
C VAL A 85 -4.87 -10.48 0.58
N THR A 86 -5.64 -9.63 1.25
CA THR A 86 -6.77 -10.03 2.10
C THR A 86 -8.04 -10.16 1.26
N PRO A 87 -8.84 -11.23 1.39
CA PRO A 87 -10.11 -11.41 0.67
C PRO A 87 -11.23 -10.54 1.28
N ALA A 88 -11.04 -9.22 1.30
CA ALA A 88 -11.98 -8.26 1.90
C ALA A 88 -12.74 -7.47 0.82
N ASP A 89 -12.26 -6.31 0.36
CA ASP A 89 -12.91 -5.54 -0.71
C ASP A 89 -12.62 -6.03 -2.15
N CYS A 90 -12.29 -7.33 -2.29
CA CYS A 90 -12.10 -7.99 -3.58
C CYS A 90 -12.63 -9.43 -3.61
N GLU A 91 -12.59 -10.01 -4.82
CA GLU A 91 -12.42 -11.45 -4.96
C GLU A 91 -10.92 -11.77 -4.96
N LEU A 92 -10.51 -12.74 -4.14
CA LEU A 92 -9.10 -12.99 -3.83
C LEU A 92 -8.26 -13.33 -5.06
N GLU A 93 -8.72 -14.28 -5.87
CA GLU A 93 -7.97 -14.78 -7.02
C GLU A 93 -7.70 -13.68 -8.07
N PRO A 94 -8.70 -12.89 -8.51
CA PRO A 94 -8.47 -11.71 -9.35
C PRO A 94 -7.50 -10.69 -8.75
N ALA A 95 -7.61 -10.39 -7.45
CA ALA A 95 -6.74 -9.41 -6.78
C ALA A 95 -5.27 -9.86 -6.71
N VAL A 96 -5.04 -11.16 -6.48
CA VAL A 96 -3.70 -11.75 -6.54
C VAL A 96 -3.13 -11.69 -7.97
N ASP A 97 -3.96 -11.97 -8.98
CA ASP A 97 -3.55 -11.97 -10.39
C ASP A 97 -3.19 -10.57 -10.91
N VAL A 98 -4.02 -9.55 -10.61
CA VAL A 98 -3.72 -8.16 -11.01
C VAL A 98 -2.45 -7.66 -10.33
N SER A 99 -2.26 -7.93 -9.04
CA SER A 99 -1.07 -7.51 -8.28
C SER A 99 0.20 -8.16 -8.83
N SER A 100 0.13 -9.46 -9.13
CA SER A 100 1.24 -10.21 -9.75
C SER A 100 1.58 -9.69 -11.15
N THR A 101 0.55 -9.32 -11.91
CA THR A 101 0.68 -8.72 -13.24
C THR A 101 1.37 -7.37 -13.16
N VAL A 102 0.92 -6.48 -12.28
CA VAL A 102 1.51 -5.16 -12.07
C VAL A 102 2.98 -5.29 -11.67
N LEU A 103 3.32 -6.14 -10.70
CA LEU A 103 4.73 -6.40 -10.34
C LEU A 103 5.56 -6.86 -11.53
N SER A 104 5.01 -7.77 -12.35
CA SER A 104 5.70 -8.28 -13.55
C SER A 104 5.91 -7.20 -14.62
N MET A 105 4.92 -6.33 -14.84
CA MET A 105 5.03 -5.19 -15.77
C MET A 105 6.17 -4.25 -15.39
N PHE A 106 6.35 -4.01 -14.08
CA PHE A 106 7.39 -3.13 -13.56
C PHE A 106 8.71 -3.85 -13.22
N GLY A 107 8.87 -5.10 -13.66
CA GLY A 107 10.08 -5.90 -13.48
C GLY A 107 10.44 -6.14 -12.01
N HIS A 108 9.44 -6.41 -11.17
CA HIS A 108 9.61 -6.60 -9.72
C HIS A 108 9.36 -8.05 -9.30
N ASP A 109 10.17 -8.54 -8.34
CA ASP A 109 10.21 -9.96 -7.95
C ASP A 109 9.54 -10.32 -6.62
N ALA A 110 8.98 -9.33 -5.92
CA ALA A 110 8.16 -9.57 -4.73
C ALA A 110 7.08 -10.64 -4.98
N PRO A 111 6.92 -11.62 -4.08
CA PRO A 111 5.81 -12.56 -4.15
C PRO A 111 4.50 -11.87 -3.77
N VAL A 112 3.39 -12.37 -4.33
CA VAL A 112 2.02 -11.98 -3.96
C VAL A 112 1.37 -13.15 -3.23
N LEU A 113 0.93 -12.92 -2.00
CA LEU A 113 0.53 -13.97 -1.07
C LEU A 113 -0.96 -13.83 -0.72
N PRO A 114 -1.78 -14.87 -0.94
CA PRO A 114 -3.18 -14.84 -0.51
C PRO A 114 -3.32 -15.04 1.00
N GLY A 115 -4.07 -14.19 1.68
CA GLY A 115 -4.53 -14.41 3.05
C GLY A 115 -5.57 -15.52 3.11
N ASN A 116 -5.66 -16.23 4.24
CA ASN A 116 -6.54 -17.39 4.39
C ASN A 116 -7.60 -17.16 5.48
N PHE A 117 -8.58 -16.32 5.15
CA PHE A 117 -9.62 -15.90 6.07
C PHE A 117 -11.01 -16.33 5.58
N PRO A 118 -11.62 -17.39 6.17
CA PRO A 118 -12.97 -17.80 5.81
C PRO A 118 -14.05 -16.89 6.43
N ALA A 119 -15.27 -16.98 5.90
CA ALA A 119 -16.49 -16.17 6.08
C ALA A 119 -17.01 -15.93 7.53
N ARG A 120 -16.17 -15.47 8.46
CA ARG A 120 -16.54 -15.09 9.83
C ARG A 120 -16.49 -13.58 10.08
N PHE A 121 -16.19 -12.82 9.03
CA PHE A 121 -15.93 -11.39 9.07
C PHE A 121 -17.13 -10.60 8.55
N ASN A 122 -17.16 -9.30 8.85
CA ASN A 122 -18.18 -8.42 8.30
C ASN A 122 -17.84 -8.13 6.83
N GLU A 123 -18.27 -9.00 5.93
CA GLU A 123 -17.89 -8.93 4.52
C GLU A 123 -18.27 -7.59 3.88
N PHE A 124 -17.36 -7.05 3.07
CA PHE A 124 -17.63 -5.96 2.13
C PHE A 124 -18.78 -6.33 1.19
N PRO A 125 -19.53 -5.34 0.68
CA PRO A 125 -20.69 -5.65 -0.15
C PRO A 125 -20.23 -6.32 -1.44
N ARG A 126 -20.91 -7.41 -1.79
CA ARG A 126 -20.60 -8.25 -2.96
C ARG A 126 -20.36 -7.45 -4.24
N VAL A 127 -21.16 -6.40 -4.47
CA VAL A 127 -21.02 -5.56 -5.67
C VAL A 127 -19.66 -4.86 -5.72
N TRP A 128 -19.10 -4.40 -4.60
CA TRP A 128 -17.79 -3.72 -4.61
C TRP A 128 -16.67 -4.73 -4.95
N ARG A 129 -16.70 -5.90 -4.32
CA ARG A 129 -15.78 -7.03 -4.58
C ARG A 129 -15.83 -7.51 -6.04
N GLU A 130 -17.03 -7.62 -6.61
CA GLU A 130 -17.22 -7.96 -8.02
C GLU A 130 -16.68 -6.89 -8.96
N LEU A 131 -16.88 -5.60 -8.64
CA LEU A 131 -16.34 -4.50 -9.43
C LEU A 131 -14.82 -4.46 -9.40
N ALA A 132 -14.20 -4.68 -8.24
CA ALA A 132 -12.74 -4.78 -8.11
C ALA A 132 -12.17 -5.88 -9.02
N SER A 133 -12.88 -7.01 -9.16
CA SER A 133 -12.48 -8.12 -10.04
C SER A 133 -12.43 -7.73 -11.52
N GLU A 134 -13.16 -6.70 -11.95
CA GLU A 134 -13.11 -6.22 -13.34
C GLU A 134 -11.74 -5.63 -13.72
N MET A 135 -10.90 -5.27 -12.73
CA MET A 135 -9.51 -4.88 -12.98
C MET A 135 -8.69 -5.97 -13.67
N GLN A 136 -9.08 -7.24 -13.56
CA GLN A 136 -8.44 -8.33 -14.28
C GLN A 136 -8.46 -8.10 -15.80
N GLN A 137 -9.50 -7.44 -16.34
CA GLN A 137 -9.54 -7.09 -17.77
C GLN A 137 -8.41 -6.12 -18.15
N VAL A 138 -8.01 -5.22 -17.25
CA VAL A 138 -6.86 -4.33 -17.44
C VAL A 138 -5.58 -5.16 -17.45
N ALA A 139 -5.40 -6.05 -16.47
CA ALA A 139 -4.27 -6.96 -16.40
C ALA A 139 -4.14 -7.79 -17.69
N ASP A 140 -5.24 -8.36 -18.19
CA ASP A 140 -5.28 -9.16 -19.42
C ASP A 140 -4.85 -8.35 -20.66
N ILE A 141 -5.35 -7.11 -20.81
CA ILE A 141 -4.95 -6.22 -21.91
C ILE A 141 -3.43 -5.97 -21.88
N TYR A 142 -2.86 -5.74 -20.70
CA TYR A 142 -1.43 -5.49 -20.55
C TYR A 142 -0.57 -6.74 -20.75
N LEU A 143 -0.99 -7.88 -20.21
CA LEU A 143 -0.31 -9.18 -20.38
C LEU A 143 -0.30 -9.60 -21.85
N HIS A 144 -1.39 -9.37 -22.58
CA HIS A 144 -1.45 -9.64 -24.03
C HIS A 144 -0.57 -8.69 -24.85
N ALA A 145 -0.34 -7.46 -24.38
CA ALA A 145 0.51 -6.49 -25.05
C ALA A 145 2.01 -6.75 -24.84
N SER A 146 2.40 -7.52 -23.81
CA SER A 146 3.79 -7.78 -23.44
C SER A 146 4.10 -9.29 -23.49
N ALA A 147 4.75 -9.74 -24.57
CA ALA A 147 5.13 -11.14 -24.76
C ALA A 147 6.10 -11.69 -23.67
N SER A 148 6.68 -10.82 -22.85
CA SER A 148 7.62 -11.15 -21.76
C SER A 148 6.96 -11.22 -20.38
N SER A 149 5.71 -10.76 -20.20
CA SER A 149 5.01 -10.87 -18.92
C SER A 149 4.19 -12.15 -18.86
N ARG A 150 4.80 -13.23 -18.37
CA ARG A 150 4.02 -14.41 -17.93
C ARG A 150 3.67 -14.26 -16.46
N PRO A 151 2.44 -14.60 -16.03
CA PRO A 151 2.10 -14.66 -14.62
C PRO A 151 3.09 -15.56 -13.89
N LYS A 152 3.62 -15.08 -12.77
CA LYS A 152 4.45 -15.91 -11.89
C LYS A 152 3.57 -16.97 -11.23
N PRO A 153 4.10 -18.18 -10.96
CA PRO A 153 3.37 -19.17 -10.19
C PRO A 153 2.92 -18.58 -8.85
N LYS A 154 1.65 -18.75 -8.49
CA LYS A 154 1.15 -18.33 -7.18
C LYS A 154 1.89 -19.13 -6.09
N PRO A 155 2.42 -18.48 -5.04
CA PRO A 155 2.98 -19.19 -3.90
C PRO A 155 1.95 -20.16 -3.29
N ALA A 156 2.39 -21.35 -2.91
CA ALA A 156 1.54 -22.36 -2.29
C ALA A 156 1.38 -22.19 -0.76
N VAL A 157 1.79 -21.04 -0.23
CA VAL A 157 1.78 -20.69 1.20
C VAL A 157 0.88 -19.48 1.40
N THR A 158 0.25 -19.39 2.56
CA THR A 158 -0.62 -18.24 2.87
C THR A 158 0.20 -17.00 3.24
N ALA A 159 -0.42 -15.83 3.21
CA ALA A 159 0.19 -14.57 3.63
C ALA A 159 0.74 -14.62 5.06
N GLU A 160 -0.04 -15.17 5.98
CA GLU A 160 0.28 -15.26 7.41
C GLU A 160 1.45 -16.22 7.66
N GLU A 161 1.45 -17.38 7.00
CA GLU A 161 2.53 -18.37 7.06
C GLU A 161 3.84 -17.81 6.50
N TRP A 162 3.78 -17.18 5.33
CA TRP A 162 4.94 -16.54 4.71
C TRP A 162 5.45 -15.39 5.56
N LEU A 163 4.56 -14.56 6.10
CA LEU A 163 4.91 -13.39 6.90
C LEU A 163 5.65 -13.80 8.18
N ALA A 164 5.16 -14.84 8.86
CA ALA A 164 5.83 -15.39 10.05
C ALA A 164 7.26 -15.86 9.71
N ASP A 165 7.41 -16.67 8.66
CA ASP A 165 8.71 -17.19 8.21
C ASP A 165 9.68 -16.06 7.80
N TYR A 166 9.16 -15.05 7.08
CA TYR A 166 9.93 -13.89 6.67
C TYR A 166 10.45 -13.07 7.86
N LEU A 167 9.57 -12.73 8.82
CA LEU A 167 9.95 -11.93 9.99
C LEU A 167 10.87 -12.70 10.94
N LEU A 168 10.72 -14.03 11.05
CA LEU A 168 11.65 -14.88 11.80
C LEU A 168 13.07 -14.80 11.25
N LYS A 169 13.22 -14.73 9.91
CA LYS A 169 14.50 -14.66 9.21
C LYS A 169 15.10 -13.26 9.11
N ALA A 170 14.30 -12.21 9.28
CA ALA A 170 14.78 -10.82 9.25
C ALA A 170 15.73 -10.52 10.43
N GLU A 171 16.83 -9.81 10.20
CA GLU A 171 17.79 -9.44 11.25
C GLU A 171 17.23 -8.34 12.18
N GLU A 172 17.51 -8.43 13.50
CA GLU A 172 16.83 -7.60 14.52
C GLU A 172 17.23 -6.12 14.54
N GLU A 173 18.47 -5.79 14.21
CA GLU A 173 19.06 -4.50 14.58
C GLU A 173 19.19 -3.49 13.43
N GLU A 174 19.27 -3.93 12.17
CA GLU A 174 19.52 -3.00 11.06
C GLU A 174 18.31 -2.69 10.17
N ASN A 175 17.24 -3.50 10.12
CA ASN A 175 16.10 -3.21 9.23
C ASN A 175 14.78 -3.87 9.68
N LYS A 176 14.09 -3.28 10.67
CA LYS A 176 12.69 -3.62 10.95
C LYS A 176 11.83 -3.42 9.70
N THR A 177 10.83 -4.29 9.54
CA THR A 177 9.93 -4.28 8.37
C THR A 177 8.81 -3.28 8.57
N ASP A 178 8.73 -2.29 7.68
CA ASP A 178 7.61 -1.36 7.64
C ASP A 178 6.44 -2.01 6.91
N PHE A 179 5.21 -1.69 7.33
CA PHE A 179 3.98 -2.18 6.73
C PHE A 179 3.17 -1.01 6.19
N VAL A 180 2.68 -1.17 4.98
CA VAL A 180 1.64 -0.35 4.38
C VAL A 180 0.41 -1.23 4.27
N ILE A 181 -0.59 -0.97 5.10
CA ILE A 181 -1.81 -1.76 5.18
C ILE A 181 -2.96 -0.90 4.65
N THR A 182 -3.62 -1.34 3.58
CA THR A 182 -4.72 -0.62 2.92
C THR A 182 -6.04 -1.37 2.99
N GLY A 183 -6.03 -2.66 3.30
CA GLY A 183 -7.21 -3.42 3.69
C GLY A 183 -7.34 -3.60 5.21
N PRO A 184 -8.12 -4.61 5.65
CA PRO A 184 -8.15 -5.03 7.06
C PRO A 184 -6.76 -5.51 7.53
N ALA A 185 -6.36 -5.15 8.75
CA ALA A 185 -5.04 -5.49 9.30
C ALA A 185 -4.90 -6.96 9.78
N THR A 186 -5.76 -7.86 9.31
CA THR A 186 -5.91 -9.22 9.84
C THR A 186 -4.68 -10.10 9.58
N ASN A 187 -4.00 -9.98 8.43
CA ASN A 187 -2.75 -10.72 8.17
C ASN A 187 -1.71 -10.42 9.27
N LEU A 188 -1.38 -9.14 9.46
CA LEU A 188 -0.39 -8.75 10.48
C LEU A 188 -0.86 -9.08 11.90
N ALA A 189 -2.09 -8.72 12.26
CA ALA A 189 -2.60 -8.92 13.62
C ALA A 189 -2.66 -10.41 13.99
N SER A 190 -3.13 -11.27 13.08
CA SER A 190 -3.20 -12.72 13.32
C SER A 190 -1.82 -13.36 13.40
N THR A 191 -0.87 -12.97 12.54
CA THR A 191 0.52 -13.42 12.63
C THR A 191 1.15 -13.04 13.97
N LEU A 192 1.02 -11.78 14.41
CA LEU A 192 1.60 -11.33 15.68
C LEU A 192 0.90 -11.91 16.91
N LYS A 193 -0.39 -12.24 16.81
CA LYS A 193 -1.12 -12.96 17.86
C LYS A 193 -0.62 -14.38 18.05
N GLN A 194 -0.30 -15.07 16.95
CA GLN A 194 0.26 -16.42 16.96
C GLN A 194 1.76 -16.44 17.32
N HIS A 195 2.48 -15.38 16.95
CA HIS A 195 3.93 -15.23 17.14
C HIS A 195 4.29 -13.87 17.80
N PRO A 196 3.97 -13.67 19.09
CA PRO A 196 4.19 -12.39 19.77
C PRO A 196 5.66 -11.93 19.80
N GLU A 197 6.61 -12.85 19.72
CA GLU A 197 8.04 -12.55 19.62
C GLU A 197 8.41 -11.74 18.37
N LEU A 198 7.59 -11.80 17.31
CA LEU A 198 7.81 -11.10 16.05
C LEU A 198 7.48 -9.61 16.11
N ILE A 199 6.78 -9.14 17.15
CA ILE A 199 6.49 -7.71 17.37
C ILE A 199 7.78 -6.87 17.29
N ARG A 200 8.92 -7.40 17.78
CA ARG A 200 10.20 -6.68 17.75
C ARG A 200 10.77 -6.46 16.35
N LYS A 201 10.32 -7.24 15.36
CA LYS A 201 10.72 -7.18 13.94
C LYS A 201 9.90 -6.16 13.14
N VAL A 202 8.76 -5.73 13.67
CA VAL A 202 7.86 -4.78 13.02
C VAL A 202 8.36 -3.35 13.24
N GLY A 203 8.49 -2.62 12.13
CA GLY A 203 8.86 -1.22 12.07
C GLY A 203 7.63 -0.32 12.20
N THR A 204 7.51 0.64 11.30
CA THR A 204 6.34 1.51 11.20
C THR A 204 5.20 0.75 10.53
N VAL A 205 4.00 0.81 11.09
CA VAL A 205 2.78 0.34 10.44
C VAL A 205 1.97 1.56 10.02
N LEU A 206 1.84 1.81 8.72
CA LEU A 206 0.89 2.76 8.17
C LEU A 206 -0.37 1.98 7.80
N TRP A 207 -1.52 2.33 8.38
CA TRP A 207 -2.75 1.60 8.15
C TRP A 207 -3.88 2.56 7.75
N MET A 208 -4.50 2.31 6.59
CA MET A 208 -5.78 2.90 6.21
C MET A 208 -6.86 2.23 7.05
N GLY A 209 -7.42 2.98 8.00
CA GLY A 209 -8.47 2.43 8.83
C GLY A 209 -8.92 3.37 9.95
N GLY A 210 -10.17 3.21 10.33
CA GLY A 210 -10.82 3.96 11.40
C GLY A 210 -11.41 5.30 10.98
N ALA A 211 -12.29 5.80 11.85
CA ALA A 211 -12.87 7.13 11.84
C ALA A 211 -12.79 7.65 13.29
N VAL A 212 -12.11 8.77 13.52
CA VAL A 212 -11.78 9.23 14.88
C VAL A 212 -12.72 10.33 15.34
N ASP A 213 -12.70 11.46 14.62
CA ASP A 213 -13.50 12.66 14.90
C ASP A 213 -14.61 12.88 13.86
N VAL A 214 -14.79 11.92 12.94
CA VAL A 214 -15.83 11.90 11.89
C VAL A 214 -16.70 10.65 11.99
N ASN A 215 -17.83 10.64 11.27
CA ASN A 215 -18.67 9.45 11.16
C ASN A 215 -17.97 8.37 10.31
N GLY A 216 -18.37 7.12 10.53
CA GLY A 216 -17.94 5.98 9.74
C GLY A 216 -18.55 5.94 8.34
N ASN A 217 -18.05 4.98 7.55
CA ASN A 217 -18.53 4.68 6.20
C ASN A 217 -19.30 3.33 6.12
N VAL A 218 -19.42 2.61 7.23
CA VAL A 218 -20.29 1.43 7.37
C VAL A 218 -21.69 1.89 7.77
N ARG A 219 -22.68 1.70 6.91
CA ARG A 219 -24.06 2.15 7.14
C ARG A 219 -25.04 0.99 7.09
N ASP A 220 -26.11 1.10 7.87
CA ASP A 220 -27.31 0.31 7.67
C ASP A 220 -27.89 0.64 6.28
N ASP A 221 -27.90 -0.33 5.36
CA ASP A 221 -28.59 -0.21 4.09
C ASP A 221 -29.45 -1.45 3.81
N ASP A 222 -30.45 -1.29 2.92
CA ASP A 222 -31.42 -2.33 2.58
C ASP A 222 -30.78 -3.61 1.99
N GLN A 223 -29.48 -3.59 1.68
CA GLN A 223 -28.76 -4.72 1.08
C GLN A 223 -28.01 -5.57 2.12
N ARG A 224 -27.82 -5.09 3.35
CA ARG A 224 -27.20 -5.87 4.44
C ARG A 224 -27.82 -5.53 5.81
N PRO A 225 -28.43 -6.52 6.50
CA PRO A 225 -28.77 -6.40 7.91
C PRO A 225 -27.50 -6.61 8.75
N GLN A 226 -26.59 -5.64 8.75
CA GLN A 226 -25.49 -5.59 9.71
C GLN A 226 -25.81 -4.46 10.68
N GLU A 227 -25.92 -4.76 11.98
CA GLU A 227 -26.15 -3.74 13.01
C GLU A 227 -24.96 -2.76 13.01
N SER A 228 -25.14 -1.57 12.40
CA SER A 228 -24.15 -0.49 12.43
C SER A 228 -24.80 0.81 12.90
N ASP A 229 -24.20 1.45 13.89
CA ASP A 229 -24.61 2.80 14.31
C ASP A 229 -24.02 3.91 13.43
N GLY A 230 -23.33 3.54 12.34
CA GLY A 230 -22.72 4.50 11.41
C GLY A 230 -21.38 5.06 11.87
N THR A 231 -20.78 4.54 12.95
CA THR A 231 -19.51 5.04 13.49
C THR A 231 -18.29 4.29 12.97
N ALA A 232 -18.48 3.09 12.43
CA ALA A 232 -17.38 2.23 12.00
C ALA A 232 -16.87 2.54 10.58
N GLU A 233 -15.57 2.38 10.39
CA GLU A 233 -14.90 2.38 9.08
C GLU A 233 -14.72 0.93 8.59
N TRP A 234 -14.86 0.69 7.28
CA TRP A 234 -14.91 -0.65 6.68
C TRP A 234 -13.73 -1.57 7.00
N ASN A 235 -12.48 -1.12 6.88
CA ASN A 235 -11.30 -1.94 7.17
C ASN A 235 -11.26 -2.37 8.65
N ALA A 236 -11.58 -1.43 9.55
CA ALA A 236 -11.70 -1.73 10.97
C ALA A 236 -12.90 -2.64 11.29
N PHE A 237 -14.01 -2.46 10.58
CA PHE A 237 -15.25 -3.18 10.77
C PHE A 237 -15.20 -4.61 10.24
N TRP A 238 -14.45 -4.86 9.17
CA TRP A 238 -14.32 -6.19 8.57
C TRP A 238 -13.83 -7.21 9.60
N ASP A 239 -12.78 -6.87 10.35
CA ASP A 239 -12.27 -7.64 11.49
C ASP A 239 -12.01 -6.74 12.72
N PRO A 240 -13.01 -6.55 13.58
CA PRO A 240 -12.88 -5.70 14.76
C PRO A 240 -11.96 -6.32 15.82
N GLU A 241 -11.78 -7.64 15.82
CA GLU A 241 -10.87 -8.31 16.75
C GLU A 241 -9.41 -8.06 16.37
N ALA A 242 -9.05 -8.20 15.10
CA ALA A 242 -7.72 -7.84 14.59
C ALA A 242 -7.43 -6.36 14.82
N THR A 243 -8.41 -5.48 14.57
CA THR A 243 -8.29 -4.04 14.83
C THR A 243 -7.95 -3.76 16.29
N ARG A 244 -8.73 -4.34 17.22
CA ARG A 244 -8.48 -4.21 18.66
C ARG A 244 -7.09 -4.73 19.04
N ASP A 245 -6.70 -5.88 18.50
CA ASP A 245 -5.42 -6.50 18.82
C ASP A 245 -4.28 -5.61 18.29
N LEU A 246 -4.32 -5.16 17.03
CA LEU A 246 -3.34 -4.24 16.43
C LEU A 246 -3.13 -2.97 17.28
N LEU A 247 -4.21 -2.32 17.72
CA LEU A 247 -4.16 -1.11 18.55
C LEU A 247 -3.51 -1.34 19.93
N LYS A 248 -3.51 -2.59 20.43
CA LYS A 248 -2.96 -2.96 21.75
C LYS A 248 -1.53 -3.48 21.70
N LEU A 249 -0.98 -3.81 20.52
CA LEU A 249 0.34 -4.44 20.37
C LEU A 249 1.53 -3.49 20.64
N GLY A 250 1.29 -2.19 20.84
CA GLY A 250 2.35 -1.21 21.13
C GLY A 250 3.31 -0.95 19.96
N LEU A 251 2.82 -1.14 18.73
CA LEU A 251 3.55 -0.88 17.47
C LEU A 251 3.73 0.63 17.23
N ASP A 252 4.70 1.02 16.38
CA ASP A 252 4.72 2.38 15.77
C ASP A 252 3.62 2.45 14.70
N LEU A 253 2.36 2.52 15.16
CA LEU A 253 1.16 2.53 14.33
C LEU A 253 0.78 3.96 13.96
N ARG A 254 0.59 4.21 12.67
CA ARG A 254 0.12 5.47 12.09
C ARG A 254 -1.15 5.21 11.32
N LEU A 255 -2.26 5.69 11.87
CA LEU A 255 -3.57 5.61 11.23
C LEU A 255 -3.69 6.65 10.12
N VAL A 256 -4.31 6.23 9.02
CA VAL A 256 -4.85 7.10 7.96
C VAL A 256 -6.37 6.92 7.98
N PRO A 257 -7.07 7.62 8.89
CA PRO A 257 -8.50 7.43 9.08
C PRO A 257 -9.33 8.23 8.06
N LEU A 258 -10.65 8.09 8.12
CA LEU A 258 -11.60 8.88 7.32
C LEU A 258 -11.38 10.40 7.49
N ASP A 259 -11.00 10.84 8.69
CA ASP A 259 -10.65 12.24 8.99
C ASP A 259 -9.59 12.83 8.03
N ALA A 260 -8.67 11.99 7.54
CA ALA A 260 -7.60 12.39 6.65
C ALA A 260 -7.96 12.24 5.16
N THR A 261 -8.95 11.40 4.84
CA THR A 261 -9.22 10.91 3.48
C THR A 261 -10.50 11.49 2.88
N ASP A 262 -11.46 11.94 3.70
CA ASP A 262 -12.71 12.57 3.26
C ASP A 262 -12.50 13.86 2.46
N ASP A 263 -11.32 14.48 2.52
CA ASP A 263 -10.98 15.72 1.80
C ASP A 263 -10.24 15.49 0.46
N VAL A 264 -10.02 14.23 0.04
CA VAL A 264 -9.25 13.91 -1.18
C VAL A 264 -10.06 13.07 -2.20
N PRO A 265 -11.12 13.63 -2.78
CA PRO A 265 -11.91 12.92 -3.78
C PRO A 265 -11.11 12.65 -5.06
N VAL A 266 -11.32 11.49 -5.64
CA VAL A 266 -10.79 11.13 -6.96
C VAL A 266 -11.61 11.85 -8.03
N THR A 267 -11.05 12.93 -8.58
CA THR A 267 -11.73 13.73 -9.60
C THR A 267 -11.30 13.36 -11.02
N LYS A 268 -12.19 13.60 -11.99
CA LYS A 268 -11.84 13.50 -13.43
C LYS A 268 -10.69 14.44 -13.81
N ASP A 269 -10.57 15.59 -13.15
CA ASP A 269 -9.44 16.51 -13.34
C ASP A 269 -8.12 15.91 -12.85
N PHE A 270 -8.11 15.28 -11.67
CA PHE A 270 -6.92 14.58 -11.17
C PHE A 270 -6.44 13.52 -12.16
N ILE A 271 -7.34 12.63 -12.61
CA ILE A 271 -6.99 11.57 -13.56
C ILE A 271 -6.47 12.13 -14.89
N ARG A 272 -7.05 13.24 -15.37
CA ARG A 272 -6.58 13.90 -16.60
C ARG A 272 -5.18 14.49 -16.47
N ARG A 273 -4.79 14.93 -15.28
CA ARG A 273 -3.48 15.54 -15.00
C ARG A 273 -2.36 14.51 -14.85
N LEU A 274 -2.67 13.25 -14.57
CA LEU A 274 -1.69 12.15 -14.52
C LEU A 274 -0.84 12.14 -15.80
N ASP A 275 0.49 12.20 -15.64
CA ASP A 275 1.46 12.32 -16.73
C ASP A 275 1.44 11.05 -17.60
N PRO A 276 0.96 11.12 -18.86
CA PRO A 276 0.87 9.94 -19.72
C PRO A 276 2.24 9.39 -20.16
N THR A 277 3.32 10.17 -19.97
CA THR A 277 4.68 9.76 -20.33
C THR A 277 5.29 8.80 -19.31
N LEU A 278 4.88 8.89 -18.05
CA LEU A 278 5.28 7.95 -17.00
C LEU A 278 4.44 6.67 -17.09
N GLU A 279 5.10 5.52 -17.15
CA GLU A 279 4.43 4.22 -17.25
C GLU A 279 3.49 3.97 -16.06
N VAL A 280 3.93 4.30 -14.84
CA VAL A 280 3.13 4.21 -13.61
C VAL A 280 1.84 5.02 -13.71
N ALA A 281 1.94 6.28 -14.13
CA ALA A 281 0.78 7.17 -14.25
C ALA A 281 -0.14 6.77 -15.41
N ARG A 282 0.41 6.25 -16.51
CA ARG A 282 -0.39 5.68 -17.61
C ARG A 282 -1.21 4.47 -17.14
N THR A 283 -0.60 3.56 -16.38
CA THR A 283 -1.29 2.40 -15.81
C THR A 283 -2.37 2.83 -14.82
N ALA A 284 -2.06 3.77 -13.92
CA ALA A 284 -3.04 4.34 -13.00
C ALA A 284 -4.25 4.96 -13.74
N ARG A 285 -4.02 5.69 -14.84
CA ARG A 285 -5.10 6.24 -15.68
C ARG A 285 -6.00 5.15 -16.26
N GLN A 286 -5.43 4.04 -16.72
CA GLN A 286 -6.20 2.96 -17.32
C GLN A 286 -7.05 2.22 -16.27
N ILE A 287 -6.49 1.94 -15.10
CA ILE A 287 -7.20 1.37 -13.96
C ILE A 287 -8.40 2.26 -13.58
N TRP A 288 -8.17 3.56 -13.37
CA TRP A 288 -9.23 4.51 -13.05
C TRP A 288 -10.29 4.66 -14.15
N ALA A 289 -9.90 4.61 -15.42
CA ALA A 289 -10.83 4.71 -16.54
C ALA A 289 -11.80 3.53 -16.61
N GLN A 290 -11.40 2.35 -16.11
CA GLN A 290 -12.27 1.18 -16.03
C GLN A 290 -13.17 1.19 -14.79
N SER A 291 -12.80 1.92 -13.73
CA SER A 291 -13.62 2.00 -12.53
C SER A 291 -15.05 2.50 -12.85
N LYS A 292 -16.05 1.69 -12.50
CA LYS A 292 -17.46 2.08 -12.68
C LYS A 292 -17.91 3.16 -11.71
N PHE A 293 -17.09 3.48 -10.70
CA PHE A 293 -17.29 4.63 -9.81
C PHE A 293 -17.37 5.96 -10.56
N GLN A 294 -16.77 6.10 -11.75
CA GLN A 294 -16.95 7.30 -12.57
C GLN A 294 -18.31 7.39 -13.28
N LYS A 295 -19.03 6.26 -13.36
CA LYS A 295 -20.33 6.12 -14.04
C LYS A 295 -21.50 6.17 -13.05
N SER A 296 -21.29 5.79 -11.79
CA SER A 296 -22.20 6.10 -10.70
C SER A 296 -21.93 7.53 -10.22
N ASN A 297 -22.93 8.28 -9.75
CA ASN A 297 -22.71 9.58 -9.12
C ASN A 297 -22.06 9.45 -7.72
N ALA A 298 -21.40 8.32 -7.43
CA ALA A 298 -20.73 8.06 -6.17
C ALA A 298 -19.38 8.77 -6.16
N VAL A 299 -19.05 9.44 -5.04
CA VAL A 299 -17.73 10.02 -4.82
C VAL A 299 -16.83 8.94 -4.25
N TYR A 300 -15.73 8.65 -4.95
CA TYR A 300 -14.65 7.80 -4.46
C TYR A 300 -13.52 8.69 -3.94
N TYR A 301 -12.86 8.30 -2.85
CA TYR A 301 -11.77 9.07 -2.24
C TYR A 301 -10.45 8.32 -2.36
N MET A 302 -9.33 9.03 -2.23
CA MET A 302 -8.00 8.41 -2.19
C MET A 302 -7.70 7.87 -0.78
N TRP A 303 -8.55 6.94 -0.31
CA TRP A 303 -8.41 6.34 1.02
C TRP A 303 -7.03 5.68 1.16
N ASP A 304 -6.75 4.71 0.30
CA ASP A 304 -5.50 3.95 0.38
C ASP A 304 -4.32 4.75 -0.12
N THR A 305 -4.53 5.58 -1.14
CA THR A 305 -3.41 6.24 -1.82
C THR A 305 -2.77 7.36 -1.01
N LEU A 306 -3.43 7.82 0.06
CA LEU A 306 -2.80 8.65 1.09
C LEU A 306 -1.94 7.84 2.08
N THR A 307 -2.15 6.53 2.17
CA THR A 307 -1.46 5.58 3.04
C THR A 307 -0.17 5.10 2.37
N VAL A 308 0.72 6.04 2.05
CA VAL A 308 2.04 5.75 1.50
C VAL A 308 3.13 6.38 2.37
N PRO A 309 4.31 5.74 2.54
CA PRO A 309 5.40 6.30 3.31
C PRO A 309 5.80 7.67 2.77
N SER A 310 5.97 8.67 3.64
CA SER A 310 6.34 10.04 3.27
C SER A 310 7.82 10.19 2.87
N ARG A 311 8.45 9.15 2.31
CA ARG A 311 9.87 9.14 1.98
C ARG A 311 10.07 9.76 0.60
N HIS A 312 10.24 11.08 0.56
CA HIS A 312 10.89 11.72 -0.58
C HIS A 312 12.40 11.39 -0.54
N PRO A 313 13.02 11.00 -1.66
CA PRO A 313 14.46 11.19 -1.83
C PRO A 313 14.83 12.68 -1.82
#